data_AF-A0AB36S823-F1
#
_entry.id   AF-A0AB36S823-F1
#
_cell.length_a   1.000
_cell.length_b   1.000
_cell.length_c   1.000
_cell.angle_alpha   90.00
_cell.angle_beta   90.00
_cell.angle_gamma   90.00
#
_symmetry.space_group_name_H-M   'P 1'
#
loop_
_entity.id
_entity.type
_entity.pdbx_description
1 polymer ?
#
loop_
_entity_poly.entity_id
_entity_poly.type
_entity_poly.pdbx_seq_one_letter_code
_entity_poly.pdbx_strand_id
1 'polypeptide(L)'
;MNILSEEFLTRLRIAIVEVVKDALSQLSKKNLSETRYLKKIEARKYVGGVNDQGFEKLIAHGLKEIRIDGFLRYDKKDIDELMAKYKI
;
A
#
# COMPACT_ATOMS: atom_id res chain seq x y z
N MET A 1 -25.69 -27.68 26.70
CA MET A 1 -24.99 -26.58 25.98
C MET A 1 -26.06 -25.79 25.26
N ASN A 2 -26.38 -24.58 25.72
CA ASN A 2 -27.47 -23.79 25.15
C ASN A 2 -26.92 -22.95 23.99
N ILE A 3 -27.08 -23.47 22.78
CA ILE A 3 -26.52 -22.92 21.51
C ILE A 3 -27.11 -21.56 21.12
N LEU A 4 -28.09 -21.07 21.88
CA LEU A 4 -28.73 -19.77 21.71
C LEU A 4 -28.56 -18.89 22.95
N SER A 5 -27.66 -19.24 23.88
CA SER A 5 -27.36 -18.34 25.00
C SER A 5 -26.73 -17.05 24.48
N GLU A 6 -27.02 -15.94 25.15
CA GLU A 6 -26.38 -14.65 24.83
C GLU A 6 -24.86 -14.75 24.87
N GLU A 7 -24.32 -15.57 25.77
CA GLU A 7 -22.89 -15.83 25.87
C GLU A 7 -22.34 -16.53 24.62
N PHE A 8 -23.03 -17.54 24.10
CA PHE A 8 -22.62 -18.22 22.87
C PHE A 8 -22.69 -17.27 21.67
N LEU A 9 -23.79 -16.51 21.54
CA LEU A 9 -23.95 -15.53 20.46
C LEU A 9 -22.89 -14.42 20.52
N THR A 10 -22.50 -13.99 21.72
CA THR A 10 -21.43 -13.01 21.93
C THR A 10 -20.08 -13.56 21.50
N ARG A 11 -19.74 -14.79 21.93
CA ARG A 11 -18.50 -15.46 21.52
C ARG A 11 -18.45 -15.70 20.01
N LEU A 12 -19.56 -16.11 19.40
CA LEU A 12 -19.68 -16.29 17.96
C LEU A 12 -19.45 -14.97 17.20
N ARG A 13 -20.06 -13.87 17.67
CA ARG A 13 -19.85 -12.54 17.07
C ARG A 13 -18.39 -12.12 17.13
N ILE A 14 -17.72 -12.32 18.26
CA ILE A 14 -16.30 -11.98 18.43
C ILE A 14 -15.45 -12.79 17.44
N ALA A 15 -15.65 -14.11 17.37
CA ALA A 15 -14.90 -14.98 16.47
C ALA A 15 -15.08 -14.59 14.99
N ILE A 16 -16.31 -14.25 14.57
CA ILE A 16 -16.56 -13.77 13.20
C ILE A 16 -15.79 -12.48 12.93
N VAL A 17 -15.83 -11.51 13.85
CA VAL A 17 -15.13 -10.23 13.69
C VAL A 17 -13.62 -10.44 13.59
N GLU A 18 -13.05 -11.35 14.38
CA GLU A 18 -11.62 -11.69 14.35
C GLU A 18 -11.23 -12.31 13.00
N VAL A 19 -11.98 -13.31 12.53
CA VAL A 19 -11.72 -13.95 11.22
C VAL A 19 -11.79 -12.92 10.08
N VAL A 20 -12.76 -12.01 10.10
CA VAL A 20 -12.89 -10.96 9.09
C VAL A 20 -11.72 -9.98 9.16
N LYS A 21 -11.31 -9.55 10.36
CA LYS A 21 -10.14 -8.67 10.54
C LYS A 21 -8.86 -9.31 10.01
N ASP A 22 -8.65 -10.59 10.30
CA ASP A 22 -7.47 -11.32 9.85
C ASP A 22 -7.45 -11.48 8.34
N ALA A 23 -8.59 -11.84 7.73
CA ALA A 23 -8.71 -11.94 6.28
C ALA A 23 -8.42 -10.59 5.57
N LEU A 24 -8.96 -9.48 6.10
CA LEU A 24 -8.69 -8.13 5.57
C LEU A 24 -7.23 -7.72 5.73
N SER A 25 -6.63 -8.05 6.88
CA SER A 25 -5.20 -7.80 7.15
C SER A 25 -4.31 -8.56 6.16
N GLN A 26 -4.61 -9.84 5.90
CA GLN A 26 -3.86 -10.64 4.92
C GLN A 26 -4.03 -10.13 3.48
N LEU A 27 -5.24 -9.70 3.09
CA LEU A 27 -5.50 -9.07 1.78
C LEU A 27 -4.68 -7.78 1.59
N SER A 28 -4.57 -6.95 2.62
CA SER A 28 -3.78 -5.72 2.55
C SER A 28 -2.27 -6.00 2.43
N LYS A 29 -1.77 -7.06 3.06
CA LYS A 29 -0.34 -7.40 3.06
C LYS A 29 0.12 -8.03 1.74
N LYS A 30 -0.73 -8.81 1.07
CA LYS A 30 -0.35 -9.56 -0.15
C LYS A 30 -0.05 -8.69 -1.39
N ASN A 31 -0.54 -7.45 -1.45
CA ASN A 31 -0.44 -6.62 -2.67
C ASN A 31 0.66 -5.54 -2.62
N LEU A 32 1.21 -5.24 -1.44
CA LEU A 32 2.15 -4.11 -1.27
C LEU A 32 3.63 -4.52 -1.43
N SER A 33 3.99 -5.77 -1.10
CA SER A 33 5.39 -6.21 -1.10
C SER A 33 5.92 -6.65 -2.47
N GLU A 34 5.07 -6.96 -3.45
CA GLU A 34 5.52 -7.61 -4.70
C GLU A 34 5.37 -6.77 -5.98
N THR A 35 4.66 -5.64 -5.92
CA THR A 35 4.46 -4.81 -7.11
C THR A 35 5.66 -3.90 -7.34
N ARG A 36 6.41 -4.15 -8.43
CA ARG A 36 7.56 -3.32 -8.87
C ARG A 36 7.14 -1.90 -9.27
N TYR A 37 5.96 -1.78 -9.87
CA TYR A 37 5.44 -0.55 -10.44
C TYR A 37 4.31 0.04 -9.58
N LEU A 38 4.56 1.22 -9.03
CA LEU A 38 3.66 1.92 -8.11
C LEU A 38 2.79 2.93 -8.84
N LYS A 39 1.54 3.10 -8.39
CA LYS A 39 0.73 4.28 -8.72
C LYS A 39 1.36 5.52 -8.08
N LYS A 40 1.04 6.73 -8.58
CA LYS A 40 1.48 8.00 -7.96
C LYS A 40 1.21 8.06 -6.45
N ILE A 41 0.03 7.63 -6.02
CA ILE A 41 -0.35 7.62 -4.59
C ILE A 41 0.57 6.69 -3.78
N GLU A 42 0.91 5.53 -4.32
CA GLU A 42 1.76 4.54 -3.66
C GLU A 42 3.22 4.98 -3.67
N ALA A 43 3.70 5.54 -4.78
CA ALA A 43 5.04 6.08 -4.92
C ALA A 43 5.30 7.23 -3.92
N ARG A 44 4.33 8.14 -3.75
CA ARG A 44 4.40 9.21 -2.72
C ARG A 44 4.54 8.64 -1.31
N LYS A 45 3.78 7.60 -0.98
CA LYS A 45 3.87 6.92 0.32
C LYS A 45 5.23 6.23 0.48
N TYR A 46 5.72 5.60 -0.60
CA TYR A 46 6.99 4.87 -0.61
C TYR A 46 8.20 5.76 -0.31
N VAL A 47 8.23 6.99 -0.83
CA VAL A 47 9.31 7.97 -0.55
C VAL A 47 9.19 8.71 0.80
N GLY A 48 8.35 8.24 1.72
CA GLY A 48 8.18 8.85 3.05
C GLY A 48 6.95 9.76 3.18
N GLY A 49 6.01 9.74 2.24
CA GLY A 49 4.72 10.43 2.37
C GLY A 49 4.73 11.90 1.94
N VAL A 50 5.48 12.24 0.89
CA VAL A 50 5.52 13.62 0.36
C VAL A 50 4.18 14.05 -0.25
N ASN A 51 3.90 15.35 -0.20
CA ASN A 51 2.75 15.96 -0.87
C ASN A 51 2.95 15.99 -2.41
N ASP A 52 1.89 16.36 -3.15
CA ASP A 52 1.95 16.36 -4.63
C ASP A 52 3.06 17.23 -5.19
N GLN A 53 3.21 18.45 -4.68
CA GLN A 53 4.27 19.37 -5.12
C GLN A 53 5.67 18.81 -4.88
N GLY A 54 5.89 18.16 -3.73
CA GLY A 54 7.15 17.49 -3.42
C GLY A 54 7.45 16.34 -4.37
N PHE A 55 6.42 15.58 -4.75
CA PHE A 55 6.57 14.49 -5.70
C PHE A 55 6.82 14.98 -7.14
N GLU A 56 6.15 16.05 -7.58
CA GLU A 56 6.42 16.67 -8.89
C GLU A 56 7.87 17.14 -9.02
N LYS A 57 8.48 17.61 -7.93
CA LYS A 57 9.91 17.94 -7.94
C LYS A 57 10.78 16.71 -8.22
N LEU A 58 10.44 15.53 -7.68
CA LEU A 58 11.17 14.30 -7.98
C LEU A 58 11.08 13.95 -9.48
N ILE A 59 9.91 14.14 -10.09
CA ILE A 59 9.72 13.97 -11.53
C ILE A 59 10.57 14.97 -12.31
N ALA A 60 10.54 16.25 -11.92
CA ALA A 60 11.38 17.29 -12.52
C ALA A 60 12.89 17.02 -12.37
N HIS A 61 13.30 16.36 -11.28
CA HIS A 61 14.68 15.93 -11.03
C HIS A 61 15.07 14.64 -11.76
N GLY A 62 14.15 14.04 -12.52
CA GLY A 62 14.44 12.92 -13.41
C GLY A 62 13.83 11.59 -13.01
N LEU A 63 12.86 11.56 -12.07
CA LEU A 63 12.06 10.34 -11.86
C LEU A 63 11.28 10.01 -13.13
N LYS A 64 11.48 8.79 -13.65
CA LYS A 64 10.84 8.36 -14.90
C LYS A 64 9.35 8.05 -14.71
N GLU A 65 8.58 8.55 -15.65
CA GLU A 65 7.15 8.26 -15.80
C GLU A 65 6.94 7.12 -16.80
N ILE A 66 6.45 5.98 -16.32
CA ILE A 66 6.25 4.77 -17.12
C ILE A 66 4.76 4.61 -17.41
N ARG A 67 4.39 4.31 -18.66
CA ARG A 67 3.02 3.91 -19.00
C ARG A 67 2.95 2.40 -19.20
N ILE A 68 2.11 1.73 -18.41
CA ILE A 68 1.82 0.29 -18.52
C ILE A 68 0.32 0.16 -18.71
N ASP A 69 -0.12 -0.42 -19.82
CA ASP A 69 -1.53 -0.53 -20.22
C ASP A 69 -2.29 0.81 -20.15
N GLY A 70 -1.65 1.90 -20.55
CA GLY A 70 -2.23 3.25 -20.52
C GLY A 70 -2.27 3.91 -19.14
N PHE A 71 -1.90 3.20 -18.06
CA PHE A 71 -1.81 3.75 -16.71
C PHE A 71 -0.40 4.25 -16.40
N LEU A 72 -0.33 5.42 -15.76
CA LEU A 72 0.92 5.99 -15.27
C LEU A 72 1.43 5.24 -14.03
N ARG A 73 2.70 4.85 -14.05
CA ARG A 73 3.38 4.06 -13.03
C ARG A 73 4.82 4.54 -12.81
N TYR A 74 5.35 4.23 -11.64
CA TYR A 74 6.71 4.56 -11.22
C TYR A 74 7.42 3.29 -10.74
N ASP A 75 8.64 3.03 -11.23
CA ASP A 75 9.44 1.88 -10.80
C ASP A 75 10.08 2.16 -9.43
N LYS A 76 9.93 1.23 -8.48
CA LYS A 76 10.58 1.31 -7.16
C LYS A 76 12.09 1.49 -7.28
N LYS A 77 12.75 0.80 -8.22
CA LYS A 77 14.20 0.87 -8.41
C LYS A 77 14.64 2.26 -8.86
N ASP A 78 13.91 2.86 -9.80
CA ASP A 78 14.21 4.22 -10.29
C ASP A 78 14.02 5.26 -9.17
N ILE A 79 13.02 5.07 -8.32
CA ILE A 79 12.83 5.89 -7.12
C ILE A 79 14.03 5.75 -6.18
N ASP A 80 14.43 4.52 -5.83
CA ASP A 80 15.55 4.28 -4.92
C ASP A 80 16.87 4.85 -5.47
N GLU A 81 17.12 4.70 -6.77
CA GLU A 81 18.29 5.26 -7.45
C GLU A 81 18.30 6.79 -7.40
N LEU A 82 17.15 7.42 -7.64
CA LEU A 82 17.02 8.88 -7.58
C LEU A 82 17.24 9.39 -6.16
N MET A 83 16.63 8.76 -5.16
CA MET A 83 16.79 9.13 -3.75
C MET A 83 18.24 8.93 -3.27
N ALA A 84 18.92 7.87 -3.75
CA ALA A 84 20.34 7.65 -3.45
C ALA A 84 21.24 8.71 -4.09
N LYS A 85 20.93 9.14 -5.32
CA LYS A 85 21.68 10.17 -6.05
C LYS A 85 21.52 11.55 -5.44
N TYR A 86 20.33 11.89 -4.97
CA TYR A 86 20.00 13.20 -4.43
C TYR A 86 20.01 13.25 -2.91
N LYS A 87 20.59 12.25 -2.22
CA LYS A 87 20.69 12.16 -0.75
C LYS A 87 20.79 13.55 -0.11
N ILE A 88 19.67 14.00 0.42
CA ILE A 88 19.57 15.07 1.42
C ILE A 88 19.66 14.37 2.77
#